data_AF-A0AAD6ADK6-F1
#
_entry.id   AF-A0AAD6ADK6-F1
#
_cell.length_a   1.000
_cell.length_b   1.000
_cell.length_c   1.000
_cell.angle_alpha   90.00
_cell.angle_beta   90.00
_cell.angle_gamma   90.00
#
_symmetry.space_group_name_H-M   'P 1'
#
loop_
_entity.id
_entity.type
_entity.pdbx_description
1 polymer ?
#
loop_
_entity_poly.entity_id
_entity_poly.type
_entity_poly.pdbx_seq_one_letter_code
_entity_poly.pdbx_strand_id
1 'polypeptide(L)'
;MVDGKISKKELSLYCRRGTRGEVATITLIEQLLEKLGGNNGRDLMGVPLLEQVRMEHIWRVQRSHVKCIQEVPGVQLYTVTGTTTKSGILLTRYRCARGSNSLE
;
A
#
# COMPACT_ATOMS: atom_id res chain seq x y z
N MET A 1 -2.19 11.53 -18.59
CA MET A 1 -3.20 10.97 -19.51
C MET A 1 -3.16 9.46 -19.39
N VAL A 2 -4.22 8.84 -18.87
CA VAL A 2 -4.38 7.38 -18.95
C VAL A 2 -5.16 7.12 -20.24
N ASP A 3 -4.56 6.41 -21.19
CA ASP A 3 -5.20 6.05 -22.45
C ASP A 3 -6.57 5.42 -22.19
N GLY A 4 -7.62 5.95 -22.83
CA GLY A 4 -9.03 5.53 -22.65
C GLY A 4 -9.36 4.11 -23.12
N LYS A 5 -8.35 3.25 -23.33
CA LYS A 5 -8.51 1.87 -23.81
C LYS A 5 -8.34 0.81 -22.72
N ILE A 6 -7.88 1.14 -21.52
CA ILE A 6 -7.76 0.16 -20.41
C ILE A 6 -8.54 0.66 -19.21
N SER A 7 -9.57 -0.09 -18.80
CA SER A 7 -10.32 0.23 -17.59
C SER A 7 -9.47 0.03 -16.33
N LYS A 8 -9.82 0.70 -15.22
CA LYS A 8 -9.15 0.47 -13.91
C LYS A 8 -9.14 -1.01 -13.51
N LYS A 9 -10.23 -1.74 -13.81
CA LYS A 9 -10.37 -3.18 -13.53
C LYS A 9 -9.45 -4.03 -14.41
N GLU A 10 -9.15 -3.59 -15.62
CA GLU A 10 -8.16 -4.26 -16.47
C GLU A 10 -6.74 -3.92 -16.03
N LEU A 11 -6.46 -2.68 -15.63
CA LEU A 11 -5.15 -2.27 -15.11
C LEU A 11 -4.71 -3.10 -13.90
N SER A 12 -5.62 -3.45 -13.00
CA SER A 12 -5.30 -4.29 -11.84
C SER A 12 -4.85 -5.70 -12.22
N LEU A 13 -5.26 -6.22 -13.38
CA LEU A 13 -4.85 -7.55 -13.86
C LEU A 13 -3.42 -7.56 -14.43
N TYR A 14 -2.91 -6.40 -14.86
CA TYR A 14 -1.64 -6.28 -15.58
C TYR A 14 -0.51 -5.63 -14.76
N CYS A 15 -0.82 -5.15 -13.55
CA CYS A 15 0.13 -4.47 -12.69
C CYS A 15 0.65 -5.39 -11.59
N ARG A 16 1.97 -5.46 -11.43
CA ARG A 16 2.60 -5.96 -10.20
C ARG A 16 2.74 -4.81 -9.22
N ARG A 17 2.28 -5.00 -7.98
CA ARG A 17 2.44 -4.00 -6.93
C ARG A 17 3.57 -4.44 -6.02
N GLY A 18 4.58 -3.58 -5.90
CA GLY A 18 5.66 -3.75 -4.94
C GLY A 18 5.39 -2.97 -3.66
N THR A 19 5.90 -3.46 -2.54
CA THR A 19 5.90 -2.69 -1.29
C THR A 19 7.04 -1.67 -1.32
N ARG A 20 6.87 -0.51 -0.66
CA ARG A 20 7.86 0.57 -0.65
C ARG A 20 9.15 0.24 0.11
N GLY A 21 9.16 -0.85 0.86
CA GLY A 21 10.26 -1.22 1.75
C GLY A 21 10.01 -0.74 3.17
N GLU A 22 10.63 -1.43 4.13
CA GLU A 22 10.41 -1.21 5.56
C GLU A 22 10.74 0.22 5.98
N VAL A 23 11.94 0.70 5.65
CA VAL A 23 12.43 2.04 6.03
C VAL A 23 11.50 3.13 5.52
N ALA A 24 11.19 3.14 4.22
CA ALA A 24 10.30 4.14 3.64
C ALA A 24 8.89 4.10 4.26
N THR A 25 8.38 2.90 4.55
CA THR A 25 7.06 2.73 5.18
C THR A 25 7.06 3.28 6.60
N ILE A 26 8.09 2.98 7.41
CA ILE A 26 8.26 3.51 8.77
C ILE A 26 8.31 5.03 8.74
N THR A 27 9.17 5.63 7.91
CA THR A 27 9.31 7.08 7.82
C THR A 27 8.00 7.78 7.46
N LEU A 28 7.27 7.24 6.49
CA LEU A 28 5.98 7.83 6.07
C LEU A 28 4.92 7.72 7.18
N ILE A 29 4.90 6.63 7.95
CA ILE A 29 3.98 6.48 9.08
C ILE A 29 4.35 7.46 10.20
N GLU A 30 5.63 7.58 10.54
CA GLU A 30 6.10 8.52 11.56
C GLU A 30 5.75 9.97 11.19
N GLN A 31 5.99 10.38 9.94
CA GLN A 31 5.60 11.70 9.43
C GLN A 31 4.08 11.92 9.47
N LEU A 32 3.29 10.89 9.18
CA LEU A 32 1.84 10.96 9.25
C LEU A 32 1.35 11.13 10.69
N LEU A 33 1.90 10.35 11.62
CA LEU A 33 1.56 10.42 13.04
C LEU A 33 1.94 11.79 13.62
N GLU A 34 3.11 12.33 13.28
CA GLU A 34 3.51 13.68 13.68
C GLU A 34 2.53 14.74 13.15
N LYS A 35 2.20 14.67 11.86
CA LYS A 35 1.28 15.61 11.22
C LYS A 35 -0.11 15.57 11.87
N LEU A 36 -0.62 14.38 12.16
CA LEU A 36 -1.93 14.18 12.79
C LEU A 36 -1.91 14.40 14.32
N GLY A 37 -0.76 14.30 14.97
CA GLY A 37 -0.61 14.67 16.39
C GLY A 37 -0.67 16.19 16.63
N GLY A 38 -0.36 16.97 15.59
CA GLY A 38 -0.41 18.43 15.62
C GLY A 38 -1.77 19.02 15.25
N ASN A 39 -1.75 20.28 14.81
CA ASN A 39 -2.98 21.02 14.48
C ASN A 39 -3.77 20.43 13.30
N ASN A 40 -3.11 19.68 12.41
CA ASN A 40 -3.77 19.07 11.24
C ASN A 40 -4.62 17.83 11.59
N GLY A 41 -4.52 17.30 12.82
CA GLY A 41 -5.35 16.19 13.28
C GLY A 41 -6.39 16.62 14.30
N ARG A 42 -6.94 17.83 14.14
CA ARG A 42 -8.07 18.32 14.93
C ARG A 42 -9.29 18.49 14.04
N ASP A 43 -10.47 18.23 14.58
CA ASP A 43 -11.73 18.49 13.88
C ASP A 43 -12.08 20.00 13.88
N LEU A 44 -13.25 20.34 13.33
CA LEU A 44 -13.73 21.73 13.25
C LEU A 44 -13.94 22.39 14.63
N MET A 45 -14.09 21.59 15.69
CA MET A 45 -14.26 22.04 17.07
C MET A 45 -12.95 21.99 17.87
N GLY A 46 -11.82 21.65 17.22
CA GLY A 46 -10.51 21.56 17.85
C GLY A 46 -10.25 20.25 18.60
N VAL A 47 -11.13 19.26 18.51
CA VAL A 47 -10.99 17.96 19.19
C VAL A 47 -9.92 17.12 18.48
N PRO A 48 -8.91 16.58 19.18
CA PRO A 48 -7.91 15.70 18.57
C PRO A 48 -8.51 14.42 18.00
N LEU A 49 -8.16 14.09 16.76
CA LEU A 49 -8.55 12.83 16.11
C LEU A 49 -7.81 11.62 16.69
N LEU A 50 -6.59 11.84 17.18
CA LEU A 50 -5.73 10.82 17.73
C LEU A 50 -5.53 11.03 19.22
N GLU A 51 -5.73 9.97 19.99
CA GLU A 51 -5.30 9.92 21.39
C GLU A 51 -3.79 9.66 21.43
N GLN A 52 -3.01 10.70 21.76
CA GLN A 52 -1.56 10.70 21.54
C GLN A 52 -0.81 9.59 22.28
N VAL A 53 -1.06 9.43 23.58
CA VAL A 53 -0.41 8.40 24.42
C VAL A 53 -0.71 7.00 23.90
N ARG A 54 -1.97 6.75 23.52
CA ARG A 54 -2.39 5.47 22.97
C ARG A 54 -1.77 5.21 21.60
N MET A 55 -1.68 6.21 20.74
CA MET A 55 -1.07 6.09 19.42
C MET A 55 0.43 5.83 19.49
N GLU A 56 1.15 6.48 20.41
CA GLU A 56 2.57 6.21 20.66
C GLU A 56 2.79 4.76 21.10
N HIS A 57 1.94 4.26 22.02
CA HIS A 57 2.00 2.88 22.47
C HIS A 57 1.73 1.88 21.33
N ILE A 58 0.67 2.10 20.56
CA ILE A 58 0.34 1.26 19.39
C ILE A 58 1.49 1.27 18.41
N TRP A 59 2.02 2.43 18.06
CA TRP A 59 3.10 2.54 17.09
C TRP A 59 4.36 1.82 17.55
N ARG A 60 4.74 1.97 18.82
CA ARG A 60 5.91 1.27 19.40
C ARG A 60 5.83 -0.25 19.20
N VAL A 61 4.65 -0.85 19.39
CA VAL A 61 4.45 -2.30 19.22
C VAL A 61 4.42 -2.66 17.73
N GLN A 62 3.61 -1.94 16.94
CA GLN A 62 3.33 -2.27 15.54
C GLN A 62 4.50 -1.98 14.59
N ARG A 63 5.39 -1.05 14.93
CA ARG A 63 6.57 -0.70 14.12
C ARG A 63 7.43 -1.92 13.77
N SER A 64 7.56 -2.88 14.70
CA SER A 64 8.32 -4.12 14.48
C SER A 64 7.72 -5.06 13.42
N HIS A 65 6.42 -4.91 13.13
CA HIS A 65 5.68 -5.70 12.16
C HIS A 65 5.65 -5.06 10.77
N VAL A 66 6.21 -3.87 10.58
CA VAL A 66 6.26 -3.22 9.26
C VAL A 66 7.00 -4.10 8.25
N LYS A 67 8.05 -4.82 8.67
CA LYS A 67 8.75 -5.82 7.84
C LYS A 67 7.85 -6.97 7.38
N CYS A 68 6.88 -7.38 8.21
CA CYS A 68 6.03 -8.53 7.95
C CYS A 68 5.04 -8.29 6.80
N ILE A 69 4.74 -7.02 6.50
CA ILE A 69 3.85 -6.62 5.42
C ILE A 69 4.60 -6.21 4.14
N GLN A 70 5.94 -6.23 4.16
CA GLN A 70 6.75 -5.98 2.97
C GLN A 70 6.83 -7.22 2.07
N GLU A 71 7.19 -7.02 0.80
CA GLU A 71 7.59 -8.11 -0.07
C GLU A 71 8.87 -8.74 0.43
N VAL A 72 8.84 -10.07 0.58
CA VAL A 72 9.99 -10.85 1.01
C VAL A 72 10.82 -11.21 -0.24
N PRO A 73 12.13 -10.92 -0.25
CA PRO A 73 13.01 -11.34 -1.34
C PRO A 73 12.93 -12.85 -1.57
N GLY A 74 12.85 -13.27 -2.83
CA GLY A 74 12.77 -14.69 -3.19
C GLY A 74 11.39 -15.33 -3.06
N VAL A 75 10.38 -14.62 -2.53
CA VAL A 75 9.00 -15.12 -2.50
C VAL A 75 8.26 -14.67 -3.75
N GLN A 76 7.80 -15.62 -4.57
CA GLN A 76 7.04 -15.33 -5.77
C GLN A 76 5.58 -15.02 -5.45
N LEU A 77 5.27 -13.75 -5.22
CA LEU A 77 3.91 -13.28 -4.94
C LEU A 77 3.02 -13.17 -6.19
N TYR A 78 3.61 -13.06 -7.37
CA TYR A 78 2.90 -12.92 -8.64
C TYR A 78 3.20 -14.08 -9.58
N THR A 79 2.16 -14.82 -9.93
CA THR A 79 2.22 -15.87 -10.96
C THR A 79 1.68 -15.34 -12.27
N VAL A 80 2.39 -15.58 -13.37
CA VAL A 80 1.90 -15.24 -14.72
C VAL A 80 0.82 -16.23 -15.10
N THR A 81 -0.38 -15.75 -15.40
CA THR A 81 -1.51 -16.60 -15.83
C THR A 81 -1.79 -16.51 -17.33
N GLY A 82 -1.10 -15.62 -18.04
CA GLY A 82 -1.24 -15.44 -19.48
C GLY A 82 -0.77 -14.06 -19.93
N THR A 83 -0.84 -13.84 -21.24
CA THR A 83 -0.49 -12.57 -21.88
C THR A 83 -1.57 -12.18 -22.88
N THR A 84 -1.77 -10.88 -23.09
CA THR A 84 -2.67 -10.37 -24.12
C THR A 84 -2.03 -9.17 -24.81
N THR A 85 -2.23 -9.03 -26.11
CA THR A 85 -1.77 -7.86 -26.85
C THR A 85 -2.91 -6.85 -26.95
N LYS A 86 -2.68 -5.60 -26.55
CA LYS A 86 -3.67 -4.53 -26.64
C LYS A 86 -3.03 -3.29 -27.24
N SER A 87 -3.55 -2.85 -28.40
CA SER A 87 -2.97 -1.72 -29.17
C SER A 87 -1.47 -1.88 -29.44
N GLY A 88 -1.02 -3.11 -29.75
CA GLY A 88 0.39 -3.41 -30.00
C GLY A 88 1.27 -3.59 -28.75
N ILE A 89 0.75 -3.35 -27.54
CA ILE A 89 1.47 -3.54 -26.28
C ILE A 89 1.15 -4.92 -25.71
N LEU A 90 2.19 -5.70 -25.39
CA LEU A 90 2.05 -6.97 -24.68
C LEU A 90 1.79 -6.71 -23.19
N LEU A 91 0.66 -7.18 -22.70
CA LEU A 91 0.24 -7.07 -21.30
C LEU A 91 0.27 -8.45 -20.65
N THR A 92 1.03 -8.58 -19.57
CA THR A 92 1.12 -9.83 -18.80
C THR A 92 0.07 -9.83 -17.70
N ARG A 93 -0.76 -10.87 -17.65
CA ARG A 93 -1.75 -11.06 -16.60
C ARG A 93 -1.11 -11.76 -15.41
N TYR A 94 -1.31 -11.20 -14.22
CA TYR A 94 -0.79 -11.76 -12.99
C TYR A 94 -1.92 -12.19 -12.05
N ARG A 95 -1.69 -13.28 -11.33
CA ARG A 95 -2.45 -13.65 -10.14
C ARG A 95 -1.58 -13.41 -8.91
N CYS A 96 -2.10 -12.61 -7.98
CA CYS A 96 -1.46 -12.36 -6.69
C CYS A 96 -1.75 -13.53 -5.74
N ALA A 97 -0.71 -14.03 -5.07
CA ALA A 97 -0.84 -15.02 -4.01
C ALA A 97 -1.30 -14.40 -2.68
N ARG A 98 -1.20 -13.07 -2.55
CA ARG A 98 -1.80 -12.32 -1.44
C ARG A 98 -3.31 -12.39 -1.63
N GLY A 99 -4.01 -13.17 -0.80
CA GLY A 99 -5.44 -13.44 -0.95
C GLY A 99 -6.28 -12.17 -1.08
N SER A 100 -7.52 -12.31 -1.54
CA SER A 100 -8.48 -11.23 -1.86
C SER A 100 -8.81 -10.23 -0.74
N ASN A 101 -8.30 -10.46 0.47
CA ASN A 101 -8.49 -9.62 1.65
C ASN A 101 -7.24 -8.77 1.96
N SER A 102 -6.19 -8.91 1.14
CA SER A 102 -5.05 -8.01 1.18
C SER A 102 -5.57 -6.65 0.72
N LEU A 103 -5.24 -5.59 1.43
CA LEU A 103 -5.55 -4.21 1.05
C LEU A 103 -4.91 -3.92 -0.33
N GLU A 104 -5.61 -4.28 -1.41
CA GLU A 104 -5.28 -3.99 -2.82
C GLU A 104 -6.07 -2.78 -3.32
#